data_AF-A0A7L5UGZ6-F1
#
_entry.id   AF-A0A7L5UGZ6-F1
#
_cell.length_a   1.000
_cell.length_b   1.000
_cell.length_c   1.000
_cell.angle_alpha   90.00
_cell.angle_beta   90.00
_cell.angle_gamma   90.00
#
_symmetry.space_group_name_H-M   'P 1'
#
loop_
_entity.id
_entity.type
_entity.pdbx_description
1 polymer ?
#
loop_
_entity_poly.entity_id
_entity_poly.type
_entity_poly.pdbx_seq_one_letter_code
_entity_poly.pdbx_strand_id
1 'polypeptide(L)'
;MSVLLEILKSATPAERQEAAKMLKPYLTVEEKPQKPLRFLSTKEFKARLPRQKNEAWIRDVLLEREPILKQWVYGLHGGKGVKVRFDPAAVDWVLEHRHEIDWRG
;
A
#
# COMPACT_ATOMS: atom_id res chain seq x y z
N MET A 1 -17.06 -14.72 28.74
CA MET A 1 -17.71 -14.92 27.41
C MET A 1 -18.35 -13.60 27.01
N SER A 2 -18.34 -13.23 25.73
CA SER A 2 -18.89 -11.93 25.27
C SER A 2 -20.43 -11.98 25.26
N VAL A 3 -21.09 -10.95 25.81
CA VAL A 3 -22.57 -10.82 25.89
C VAL A 3 -23.24 -10.99 24.52
N LEU A 4 -22.61 -10.51 23.46
CA LEU A 4 -23.12 -10.64 22.08
C LEU A 4 -23.18 -12.10 21.61
N LEU A 5 -22.24 -12.94 22.05
CA LEU A 5 -22.21 -14.36 21.70
C LEU A 5 -23.30 -15.15 22.43
N GLU A 6 -23.68 -14.73 23.63
CA GLU A 6 -24.77 -15.36 24.39
C GLU A 6 -26.12 -15.04 23.74
N ILE A 7 -26.34 -13.79 23.32
CA ILE A 7 -27.54 -13.37 22.59
C ILE A 7 -27.68 -14.12 21.26
N LEU A 8 -26.58 -14.26 20.49
CA LEU A 8 -26.58 -15.01 19.24
C LEU A 8 -26.81 -16.51 19.42
N LYS A 9 -26.39 -17.08 20.56
CA LYS A 9 -26.66 -18.49 20.90
C LYS A 9 -28.11 -18.73 21.30
N SER A 10 -28.77 -17.76 21.94
CA SER A 10 -30.19 -17.83 22.30
C SER A 10 -31.14 -17.50 21.13
N ALA A 11 -30.64 -16.88 20.06
CA ALA A 11 -31.45 -16.48 18.90
C ALA A 11 -31.81 -17.66 17.99
N THR A 12 -32.96 -17.54 17.32
CA THR A 12 -33.44 -18.50 16.32
C THR A 12 -32.53 -18.54 15.07
N PRO A 13 -32.57 -19.62 14.27
CA PRO A 13 -31.77 -19.71 13.05
C PRO A 13 -32.05 -18.58 12.04
N ALA A 14 -33.29 -18.08 12.00
CA ALA A 14 -33.71 -16.99 11.12
C ALA A 14 -33.10 -15.64 11.55
N GLU A 15 -33.17 -15.31 12.84
CA GLU A 15 -32.58 -14.09 13.40
C GLU A 15 -31.05 -14.07 13.24
N ARG A 16 -30.40 -15.24 13.37
CA ARG A 16 -28.97 -15.38 13.08
C ARG A 16 -28.63 -15.11 11.62
N GLN A 17 -29.48 -15.53 10.68
CA GLN A 17 -29.29 -15.24 9.26
C GLN A 17 -29.49 -13.75 8.94
N GLU A 18 -30.47 -13.10 9.53
CA GLU A 18 -30.65 -11.64 9.38
C GLU A 18 -29.48 -10.86 9.93
N ALA A 19 -29.03 -11.18 11.16
CA ALA A 19 -27.85 -10.57 11.75
C ALA A 19 -26.61 -10.75 10.86
N ALA A 20 -26.42 -11.94 10.28
CA ALA A 20 -25.31 -12.20 9.35
C ALA A 20 -25.40 -11.35 8.08
N LYS A 21 -26.61 -11.11 7.54
CA LYS A 21 -26.81 -10.22 6.39
C LYS A 21 -26.50 -8.77 6.74
N MET A 22 -26.94 -8.30 7.91
CA MET A 22 -26.68 -6.94 8.39
C MET A 22 -25.20 -6.69 8.68
N LEU A 23 -24.48 -7.68 9.19
CA LEU A 23 -23.06 -7.58 9.51
C LEU A 23 -22.15 -7.70 8.28
N LYS A 24 -22.63 -8.32 7.20
CA LYS A 24 -21.85 -8.61 5.99
C LYS A 24 -21.09 -7.39 5.41
N PRO A 25 -21.67 -6.18 5.34
CA PRO A 25 -20.96 -4.98 4.84
C PRO A 25 -19.88 -4.47 5.80
N TYR A 26 -19.97 -4.78 7.08
CA TYR A 26 -19.02 -4.35 8.12
C TYR A 26 -17.91 -5.39 8.36
N LEU A 27 -18.11 -6.61 7.87
CA LEU A 27 -17.13 -7.69 7.90
C LEU A 27 -16.19 -7.67 6.70
N THR A 28 -16.30 -6.68 5.82
CA THR A 28 -15.31 -6.44 4.76
C THR A 28 -14.01 -6.05 5.43
N VAL A 29 -13.21 -7.06 5.78
CA VAL A 29 -11.81 -6.88 6.11
C VAL A 29 -11.20 -6.29 4.85
N GLU A 30 -10.87 -5.00 4.88
CA GLU A 30 -10.04 -4.39 3.86
C GLU A 30 -8.91 -5.37 3.56
N GLU A 31 -8.86 -5.89 2.33
CA GLU A 31 -7.79 -6.76 1.90
C GLU A 31 -6.52 -5.96 2.12
N LYS A 32 -5.79 -6.29 3.20
CA LYS A 32 -4.51 -5.65 3.47
C LYS A 32 -3.71 -5.78 2.18
N PRO A 33 -3.21 -4.67 1.61
CA PRO A 33 -2.47 -4.73 0.35
C PRO A 33 -1.42 -5.83 0.50
N GLN A 34 -1.52 -6.85 -0.37
CA GLN A 34 -0.65 -8.01 -0.30
C GLN A 34 0.78 -7.49 -0.34
N LYS A 35 1.54 -7.73 0.74
CA LYS A 35 2.95 -7.32 0.76
C LYS A 35 3.62 -7.96 -0.45
N PRO A 36 4.38 -7.19 -1.25
CA PRO A 36 4.96 -7.72 -2.47
C PRO A 36 5.92 -8.86 -2.13
N LEU A 37 5.89 -9.93 -2.92
CA LEU A 37 6.79 -11.08 -2.76
C LEU A 37 8.27 -10.67 -2.76
N ARG A 38 8.59 -9.55 -3.42
CA ARG A 38 9.93 -9.00 -3.50
C ARG A 38 9.88 -7.48 -3.62
N PHE A 39 10.58 -6.81 -2.72
CA PHE A 39 10.85 -5.38 -2.84
C PHE A 39 12.03 -5.12 -3.79
N LEU A 40 11.96 -4.02 -4.51
CA LEU A 40 13.03 -3.51 -5.38
C LEU A 40 14.00 -2.64 -4.56
N SER A 41 15.29 -2.76 -4.85
CA SER A 41 16.29 -1.79 -4.41
C SER A 41 16.16 -0.46 -5.18
N THR A 42 16.74 0.63 -4.68
CA THR A 42 16.77 1.91 -5.38
C THR A 42 17.36 1.81 -6.79
N LYS A 43 18.39 0.97 -6.98
CA LYS A 43 19.01 0.73 -8.30
C LYS A 43 18.06 0.02 -9.25
N GLU A 44 17.37 -1.03 -8.80
CA GLU A 44 16.38 -1.75 -9.60
C GLU A 44 15.18 -0.87 -9.93
N PHE A 45 14.69 -0.09 -8.97
CA PHE A 45 13.62 0.88 -9.17
C PHE A 45 14.01 1.90 -10.24
N LYS A 46 15.18 2.54 -10.08
CA LYS A 46 15.72 3.51 -11.05
C LYS A 46 15.83 2.93 -12.45
N ALA A 47 16.27 1.69 -12.60
CA ALA A 47 16.44 1.04 -13.90
C ALA A 47 15.11 0.83 -14.64
N ARG A 48 13.98 0.79 -13.92
CA ARG A 48 12.64 0.62 -14.49
C ARG A 48 11.89 1.93 -14.74
N LEU A 49 12.47 3.06 -14.34
CA LEU A 49 11.88 4.37 -14.59
C LEU A 49 11.95 4.72 -16.09
N PRO A 50 10.93 5.40 -16.63
CA PRO A 50 10.89 5.80 -18.04
C PRO A 50 12.01 6.79 -18.39
N ARG A 51 12.57 7.51 -17.41
CA ARG A 51 13.78 8.33 -17.57
C ARG A 51 14.76 8.07 -16.45
N GLN A 52 16.04 8.02 -16.80
CA GLN A 52 17.11 7.87 -15.82
C GLN A 52 17.29 9.16 -15.02
N LYS A 53 17.09 9.05 -13.71
CA LYS A 53 17.35 10.12 -12.73
C LYS A 53 18.32 9.63 -11.66
N ASN A 54 18.96 10.54 -10.94
CA ASN A 54 19.84 10.17 -9.82
C ASN A 54 18.99 9.81 -8.58
N GLU A 55 19.63 9.16 -7.61
CA GLU A 55 18.93 8.72 -6.38
C GLU A 55 18.41 9.91 -5.56
N ALA A 56 19.13 11.03 -5.56
CA ALA A 56 18.72 12.27 -4.90
C ALA A 56 17.42 12.81 -5.49
N TRP A 57 17.29 12.87 -6.82
CA TRP A 57 16.06 13.31 -7.48
C TRP A 57 14.87 12.40 -7.16
N ILE A 58 15.09 11.08 -7.11
CA ILE A 58 14.02 10.15 -6.70
C ILE A 58 13.58 10.45 -5.26
N ARG A 59 14.52 10.65 -4.35
CA ARG A 59 14.24 10.87 -2.93
C ARG A 59 13.61 12.24 -2.64
N ASP A 60 14.19 13.29 -3.22
CA ASP A 60 13.95 14.68 -2.82
C ASP A 60 13.01 15.40 -3.80
N VAL A 61 12.86 14.90 -5.04
CA VAL A 61 11.95 15.51 -6.03
C VAL A 61 10.73 14.64 -6.23
N LEU A 62 10.91 13.38 -6.62
CA LEU A 62 9.79 12.49 -6.96
C LEU A 62 8.92 12.19 -5.73
N LEU A 63 9.52 11.78 -4.61
CA LEU A 63 8.74 11.46 -3.42
C LEU A 63 8.19 12.70 -2.70
N GLU A 64 8.79 13.88 -2.89
CA GLU A 64 8.27 15.12 -2.32
C GLU A 64 7.08 15.64 -3.11
N ARG A 65 7.18 15.64 -4.45
CA ARG A 65 6.08 16.06 -5.33
C ARG A 65 4.93 15.06 -5.36
N GLU A 66 5.23 13.76 -5.29
CA GLU A 66 4.24 12.68 -5.31
C GLU A 66 4.19 11.94 -3.95
N PRO A 67 3.51 12.51 -2.94
CA PRO A 67 3.45 11.91 -1.60
C PRO A 67 2.77 10.55 -1.59
N ILE A 68 1.90 10.27 -2.57
CA ILE A 68 1.25 8.96 -2.73
C ILE A 68 2.27 7.83 -2.91
N LEU A 69 3.42 8.11 -3.54
CA LEU A 69 4.47 7.11 -3.72
C LEU A 69 5.08 6.66 -2.39
N LYS A 70 5.04 7.48 -1.34
CA LYS A 70 5.60 7.14 -0.03
C LYS A 70 4.95 5.90 0.58
N GLN A 71 3.69 5.58 0.24
CA GLN A 71 3.02 4.37 0.73
C GLN A 71 3.68 3.08 0.25
N TRP A 72 4.38 3.14 -0.88
CA TRP A 72 5.09 2.04 -1.50
C TRP A 72 6.61 2.08 -1.27
N VAL A 73 7.09 3.03 -0.46
CA VAL A 73 8.51 3.17 -0.13
C VAL A 73 8.76 2.84 1.33
N TYR A 74 9.74 1.96 1.55
CA TYR A 74 10.13 1.48 2.86
C TYR A 74 11.54 1.94 3.20
N GLY A 75 11.75 2.37 4.44
CA GLY A 75 13.06 2.78 4.94
C GLY A 75 13.50 4.18 4.50
N LEU A 76 12.59 5.03 4.01
CA LEU A 76 12.89 6.41 3.57
C LEU A 76 13.52 7.28 4.67
N HIS A 77 13.07 7.10 5.92
CA HIS A 77 13.58 7.79 7.11
C HIS A 77 14.35 6.84 8.06
N GLY A 78 14.80 5.69 7.56
CA GLY A 78 15.63 4.81 8.36
C GLY A 78 16.98 5.47 8.63
N GLY A 79 17.47 5.36 9.87
CA GLY A 79 18.79 5.85 10.24
C GLY A 79 19.93 5.17 9.47
N LYS A 80 21.17 5.44 9.87
CA LYS A 80 22.38 4.92 9.21
C LYS A 80 22.32 3.39 9.08
N GLY A 81 22.39 2.88 7.84
CA GLY A 81 22.37 1.44 7.54
C GLY A 81 21.03 0.88 7.04
N VAL A 82 19.94 1.64 7.12
CA VAL A 82 18.66 1.21 6.55
C VAL A 82 18.64 1.47 5.05
N LYS A 83 18.47 0.39 4.26
CA LYS A 83 18.35 0.49 2.80
C LYS A 83 16.92 0.86 2.42
N VAL A 84 16.78 1.85 1.53
CA VAL A 84 15.48 2.18 0.92
C VAL A 84 15.07 1.04 -0.01
N ARG A 85 13.79 0.67 0.06
CA ARG A 85 13.18 -0.38 -0.75
C ARG A 85 11.85 0.11 -1.31
N PHE A 86 11.53 -0.32 -2.53
CA PHE A 86 10.35 0.08 -3.27
C PHE A 86 9.47 -1.14 -3.52
N ASP A 87 8.17 -1.00 -3.33
CA ASP A 87 7.19 -1.96 -3.84
C ASP A 87 7.21 -1.94 -5.37
N PRO A 88 7.14 -3.09 -6.07
CA PRO A 88 6.88 -3.13 -7.50
C PRO A 88 5.71 -2.24 -7.94
N ALA A 89 4.64 -2.13 -7.14
CA ALA A 89 3.49 -1.28 -7.44
C ALA A 89 3.85 0.21 -7.59
N ALA A 90 4.94 0.68 -6.96
CA ALA A 90 5.43 2.03 -7.15
C ALA A 90 5.89 2.27 -8.59
N VAL A 91 6.48 1.26 -9.23
CA VAL A 91 6.90 1.36 -10.64
C VAL A 91 5.69 1.45 -11.54
N ASP A 92 4.70 0.59 -11.32
CA ASP A 92 3.47 0.56 -12.13
C ASP A 92 2.76 1.92 -12.05
N TRP A 93 2.59 2.47 -10.85
CA TRP A 93 2.00 3.78 -10.66
C TRP A 93 2.76 4.89 -11.40
N VAL A 94 4.10 4.89 -11.32
CA VAL A 94 4.93 5.87 -12.03
C VAL A 94 4.82 5.72 -13.55
N LEU A 95 4.68 4.50 -14.07
CA LEU A 95 4.53 4.25 -15.50
C LEU A 95 3.16 4.68 -16.03
N GLU A 96 2.11 4.52 -15.22
CA GLU A 96 0.75 4.99 -15.50
C GLU A 96 0.69 6.53 -15.50
N HIS A 97 1.26 7.17 -14.47
CA HIS A 97 1.21 8.63 -14.27
C HIS A 97 2.44 9.34 -14.84
N ARG A 98 3.22 8.68 -15.72
CA ARG A 98 4.47 9.22 -16.27
C ARG A 98 4.32 10.56 -16.97
N HIS A 99 3.12 10.87 -17.46
CA HIS A 99 2.83 12.11 -18.17
C HIS A 99 2.60 13.30 -17.22
N GLU A 100 2.22 13.01 -15.97
CA GLU A 100 1.95 13.99 -14.93
C GLU A 100 3.22 14.35 -14.15
N ILE A 101 4.15 13.41 -14.07
CA ILE A 101 5.45 13.61 -13.41
C ILE A 101 6.32 14.57 -14.23
N ASP A 102 6.78 15.64 -13.59
CA ASP A 102 7.76 16.56 -14.17
C ASP A 102 9.17 15.95 -14.18
N TRP A 103 9.48 15.22 -15.25
CA TRP A 103 10.80 14.64 -15.46
C TRP A 103 11.89 15.66 -15.82
N ARG A 104 11.56 16.93 -16.02
CA ARG A 104 12.56 17.96 -16.36
C ARG A 104 13.25 18.54 -15.13
N GLY A 105 12.68 18.28 -13.95
CA GLY A 105 13.24 18.69 -12.65
C GLY A 105 14.74 18.54 -12.56
#